data_AF-S7WA29-F1
#
_entry.id   AF-S7WA29-F1
#
_cell.length_a   1.000
_cell.length_b   1.000
_cell.length_c   1.000
_cell.angle_alpha   90.00
_cell.angle_beta   90.00
_cell.angle_gamma   90.00
#
_symmetry.space_group_name_H-M   'P 1'
#
loop_
_entity.id
_entity.type
_entity.pdbx_description
1 polymer ?
#
loop_
_entity_poly.entity_id
_entity_poly.type
_entity_poly.pdbx_seq_one_letter_code
_entity_poly.pdbx_strand_id
1 'polypeptide(L)'
;MVLDINEILQDSLSPSFKKYNKNIKHLKTEIEHIEKKLEEFDHSIDQENITQEISIKYLLLKNKLERNKRIYKAYHFHRIKKIQEFYLNNIELENLLTETEEHYFKEYKYALKEYTSNFDIDFYTQEPPLEYFIQIYTNDDCGIIIDGDDMIELKKDKIFYVKRKSIIHLLNTDMIKIL
;
A
#
# COMPACT_ATOMS: atom_id res chain seq x y z
N MET A 1 8.71 -16.81 -24.14
CA MET A 1 9.08 -15.64 -23.33
C MET A 1 9.51 -16.18 -21.98
N VAL A 2 10.78 -15.99 -21.59
CA VAL A 2 11.32 -16.51 -20.33
C VAL A 2 10.78 -15.65 -19.18
N LEU A 3 10.21 -16.27 -18.15
CA LEU A 3 9.72 -15.56 -16.97
C LEU A 3 10.90 -14.95 -16.21
N ASP A 4 11.03 -13.63 -16.20
CA ASP A 4 12.06 -12.96 -15.40
C ASP A 4 11.57 -12.75 -13.97
N ILE A 5 11.87 -13.73 -13.11
CA ILE A 5 11.58 -13.67 -11.68
C ILE A 5 12.33 -12.52 -11.00
N ASN A 6 13.51 -12.15 -11.50
CA ASN A 6 14.30 -11.08 -10.89
C ASN A 6 13.58 -9.74 -11.05
N GLU A 7 12.90 -9.51 -12.17
CA GLU A 7 12.10 -8.30 -12.37
C GLU A 7 10.97 -8.18 -11.34
N ILE A 8 10.27 -9.28 -11.03
CA ILE A 8 9.21 -9.32 -10.00
C ILE A 8 9.79 -8.99 -8.62
N LEU A 9 10.96 -9.54 -8.29
CA LEU A 9 11.61 -9.30 -7.00
C LEU A 9 12.11 -7.86 -6.88
N GLN A 10 12.73 -7.32 -7.93
CA GLN A 10 13.19 -5.92 -7.97
C GLN A 10 12.03 -4.94 -7.82
N ASP A 11 10.89 -5.23 -8.44
CA ASP A 11 9.68 -4.43 -8.27
C ASP A 11 9.17 -4.46 -6.81
N SER A 12 9.16 -5.65 -6.19
CA SER A 12 8.77 -5.80 -4.78
C SER A 12 9.71 -5.03 -3.83
N LEU A 13 11.01 -4.98 -4.13
CA LEU A 13 12.02 -4.30 -3.33
C LEU A 13 12.11 -2.78 -3.58
N SER A 14 11.46 -2.27 -4.63
CA SER A 14 11.46 -0.84 -4.98
C SER A 14 10.87 0.02 -3.84
N PRO A 15 11.50 1.13 -3.44
CA PRO A 15 10.94 2.01 -2.41
C PRO A 15 9.69 2.75 -2.92
N SER A 16 9.60 3.06 -4.21
CA SER A 16 8.43 3.67 -4.82
C SER A 16 7.33 2.65 -5.13
N PHE A 17 6.07 3.10 -5.02
CA PHE A 17 4.92 2.30 -5.45
C PHE A 17 4.79 2.36 -6.97
N LYS A 18 4.95 1.21 -7.62
CA LYS A 18 4.88 1.08 -9.08
C LYS A 18 3.57 0.43 -9.50
N LYS A 19 3.23 0.62 -10.78
CA LYS A 19 2.10 -0.08 -11.42
C LYS A 19 2.29 -1.59 -11.31
N TYR A 20 1.17 -2.30 -11.28
CA TYR A 20 1.16 -3.75 -11.17
C TYR A 20 1.99 -4.43 -12.26
N ASN A 21 2.97 -5.23 -11.85
CA ASN A 21 3.84 -5.99 -12.74
C ASN A 21 3.04 -7.05 -13.53
N LYS A 22 3.02 -6.90 -14.86
CA LYS A 22 2.29 -7.79 -15.77
C LYS A 22 2.84 -9.23 -15.75
N ASN A 23 4.13 -9.42 -15.43
CA ASN A 23 4.77 -10.74 -15.38
C ASN A 23 4.17 -11.66 -14.31
N ILE A 24 3.48 -11.11 -13.32
CA ILE A 24 2.75 -11.90 -12.32
C ILE A 24 1.63 -12.73 -12.97
N LYS A 25 1.04 -12.25 -14.07
CA LYS A 25 0.06 -13.04 -14.83
C LYS A 25 0.73 -14.29 -15.42
N HIS A 26 1.93 -14.14 -15.97
CA HIS A 26 2.70 -15.27 -16.49
C HIS A 26 3.11 -16.26 -15.39
N LEU A 27 3.52 -15.75 -14.22
CA LEU A 27 3.82 -16.58 -13.05
C LEU A 27 2.58 -17.38 -12.60
N LYS A 28 1.41 -16.74 -12.58
CA LYS A 28 0.13 -17.41 -12.25
C LYS A 28 -0.21 -18.51 -13.24
N THR A 29 -0.12 -18.25 -14.55
CA THR A 29 -0.35 -19.27 -15.58
C THR A 29 0.66 -20.42 -15.49
N GLU A 30 1.91 -20.14 -15.10
CA GLU A 30 2.91 -21.20 -14.90
C GLU A 30 2.60 -22.06 -13.67
N ILE A 31 2.12 -21.46 -12.57
CA ILE A 31 1.65 -22.18 -11.38
C ILE A 31 0.52 -23.14 -11.77
N GLU A 32 -0.53 -22.63 -12.43
CA GLU A 32 -1.69 -23.42 -12.87
C GLU A 32 -1.28 -24.58 -13.79
N HIS A 33 -0.32 -24.33 -14.70
CA HIS A 33 0.22 -25.37 -15.58
C HIS A 33 1.00 -26.46 -14.84
N ILE A 34 1.80 -26.08 -13.83
CA ILE A 34 2.56 -27.06 -13.02
C ILE A 34 1.62 -27.86 -12.13
N GLU A 35 0.58 -27.23 -11.56
CA GLU A 35 -0.45 -27.93 -10.78
C GLU A 35 -1.13 -29.01 -11.62
N LYS A 36 -1.61 -28.65 -12.82
CA LYS A 36 -2.22 -29.61 -13.73
C LYS A 36 -1.28 -30.76 -14.09
N LYS A 37 0.00 -30.47 -14.34
CA LYS A 37 1.01 -31.50 -14.61
C LYS A 37 1.23 -32.45 -13.43
N LEU A 38 1.18 -31.95 -12.20
CA LEU A 38 1.31 -32.78 -11.00
C LEU A 38 0.06 -33.64 -10.79
N GLU A 39 -1.13 -33.11 -11.04
CA GLU A 39 -2.39 -33.89 -11.01
C GLU A 39 -2.37 -35.03 -12.05
N GLU A 40 -1.95 -34.74 -13.28
CA GLU A 40 -1.76 -35.77 -14.32
C GLU A 40 -0.72 -36.82 -13.91
N PHE A 41 0.33 -36.39 -13.19
CA PHE A 41 1.36 -37.28 -12.66
C PHE A 41 0.81 -38.19 -11.57
N ASP A 42 0.03 -37.64 -10.64
CA ASP A 42 -0.59 -38.40 -9.55
C ASP A 42 -1.59 -39.45 -10.08
N HIS A 43 -2.30 -39.14 -11.19
CA HIS A 43 -3.21 -40.08 -11.86
C HIS A 43 -2.52 -41.18 -12.68
N SER A 44 -1.26 -40.99 -13.08
CA SER A 44 -0.53 -41.91 -13.96
C SER A 44 0.47 -42.82 -13.23
N ILE A 45 0.66 -42.62 -11.93
CA ILE A 45 1.51 -43.48 -11.10
C ILE A 45 0.69 -44.68 -10.61
N ASP A 46 0.95 -45.85 -11.20
CA ASP A 46 0.65 -47.13 -10.57
C ASP A 46 1.66 -47.38 -9.43
N GLN A 47 1.19 -47.74 -8.23
CA GLN A 47 2.03 -47.93 -7.03
C GLN A 47 3.16 -48.95 -7.23
N GLU A 48 3.08 -49.80 -8.25
CA GLU A 48 4.04 -50.87 -8.55
C GLU A 48 5.24 -50.41 -9.41
N ASN A 49 5.19 -49.24 -10.06
CA ASN A 49 6.24 -48.78 -11.02
C ASN A 49 6.86 -47.42 -10.68
N ILE A 50 7.09 -47.13 -9.40
CA ILE A 50 7.78 -45.90 -8.98
C ILE A 50 9.28 -46.04 -9.26
N THR A 51 9.77 -45.39 -10.33
CA THR A 51 11.20 -45.30 -10.62
C THR A 51 11.85 -44.10 -9.94
N GLN A 52 13.18 -44.13 -9.81
CA GLN A 52 13.95 -42.99 -9.28
C GLN A 52 13.78 -41.73 -10.16
N GLU A 53 13.68 -41.90 -11.48
CA GLU A 53 13.49 -40.79 -12.43
C GLU A 53 12.14 -40.08 -12.22
N ILE A 54 11.06 -40.85 -12.05
CA ILE A 54 9.72 -40.35 -11.72
C ILE A 54 9.76 -39.54 -10.41
N SER A 55 10.43 -40.09 -9.39
CA SER A 55 10.58 -39.44 -8.08
C SER A 55 11.33 -38.10 -8.18
N ILE A 56 12.44 -38.06 -8.93
CA ILE A 56 13.24 -36.84 -9.14
C ILE A 56 12.41 -35.80 -9.90
N LYS A 57 11.72 -36.20 -10.97
CA LYS A 57 10.89 -35.31 -11.77
C LYS A 57 9.76 -34.69 -10.95
N TYR A 58 9.07 -35.49 -10.15
CA TYR A 58 8.03 -35.02 -9.24
C TYR A 58 8.60 -34.00 -8.24
N LEU A 59 9.73 -34.32 -7.60
CA LEU A 59 10.38 -33.43 -6.64
C LEU A 59 10.75 -32.07 -7.26
N LEU A 60 11.31 -32.08 -8.48
CA LEU A 60 11.67 -30.85 -9.20
C LEU A 60 10.44 -29.99 -9.52
N LEU A 61 9.36 -30.61 -10.02
CA LEU A 61 8.11 -29.92 -10.32
C LEU A 61 7.45 -29.36 -9.06
N LYS A 62 7.38 -30.15 -7.99
CA LYS A 62 6.83 -29.73 -6.70
C LYS A 62 7.63 -28.58 -6.08
N ASN A 63 8.95 -28.65 -6.07
CA ASN A 63 9.80 -27.56 -5.58
C ASN A 63 9.63 -26.29 -6.41
N LYS A 64 9.51 -26.42 -7.74
CA LYS A 64 9.24 -25.28 -8.63
C LYS A 64 7.87 -24.66 -8.33
N LEU A 65 6.84 -25.48 -8.13
CA LEU A 65 5.50 -25.02 -7.77
C LEU A 65 5.51 -24.22 -6.47
N GLU A 66 6.10 -24.79 -5.41
CA GLU A 66 6.17 -24.16 -4.10
C GLU A 66 6.94 -22.84 -4.13
N ARG A 67 8.06 -22.80 -4.88
CA ARG A 67 8.82 -21.57 -5.12
C ARG A 67 7.95 -20.51 -5.80
N ASN A 68 7.27 -20.87 -6.88
CA ASN A 68 6.45 -19.94 -7.66
C ASN A 68 5.26 -19.42 -6.84
N LYS A 69 4.56 -20.30 -6.12
CA LYS A 69 3.49 -19.91 -5.18
C LYS A 69 3.98 -18.94 -4.11
N ARG A 70 5.17 -19.18 -3.55
CA ARG A 70 5.78 -18.31 -2.56
C ARG A 70 6.05 -16.92 -3.13
N ILE A 71 6.66 -16.83 -4.32
CA ILE A 71 6.94 -15.56 -5.00
C ILE A 71 5.64 -14.82 -5.29
N TYR A 72 4.64 -15.51 -5.83
CA TYR A 72 3.33 -14.95 -6.15
C TYR A 72 2.66 -14.34 -4.90
N LYS A 73 2.57 -15.12 -3.80
CA LYS A 73 2.01 -14.66 -2.52
C LYS A 73 2.82 -13.51 -1.93
N ALA A 74 4.14 -13.61 -1.94
CA ALA A 74 5.03 -12.59 -1.38
C ALA A 74 4.86 -11.25 -2.12
N TYR A 75 4.78 -11.26 -3.44
CA TYR A 75 4.55 -10.05 -4.24
C TYR A 75 3.23 -9.36 -3.87
N HIS A 76 2.12 -10.10 -3.83
CA HIS A 76 0.82 -9.56 -3.45
C HIS A 76 0.80 -9.03 -2.02
N PHE A 77 1.41 -9.77 -1.09
CA PHE A 77 1.53 -9.35 0.31
C PHE A 77 2.32 -8.04 0.45
N HIS A 78 3.47 -7.92 -0.23
CA HIS A 78 4.26 -6.68 -0.20
C HIS A 78 3.51 -5.50 -0.83
N ARG A 79 2.76 -5.72 -1.91
CA ARG A 79 1.93 -4.66 -2.50
C ARG A 79 0.86 -4.17 -1.55
N ILE A 80 0.12 -5.07 -0.92
CA ILE A 80 -0.88 -4.73 0.10
C ILE A 80 -0.23 -3.93 1.24
N LYS A 81 0.90 -4.40 1.75
CA LYS A 81 1.62 -3.70 2.82
C LYS A 81 2.02 -2.28 2.41
N LYS A 82 2.55 -2.10 1.19
CA LYS A 82 2.88 -0.76 0.68
C LYS A 82 1.64 0.13 0.49
N ILE A 83 0.51 -0.42 0.06
CA ILE A 83 -0.75 0.34 -0.03
C ILE A 83 -1.12 0.91 1.34
N GLN A 84 -1.04 0.10 2.39
CA GLN A 84 -1.29 0.54 3.77
C GLN A 84 -0.28 1.60 4.22
N GLU A 85 1.02 1.37 3.99
CA GLU A 85 2.10 2.30 4.35
C GLU A 85 1.93 3.66 3.65
N PHE A 86 1.62 3.67 2.34
CA PHE A 86 1.41 4.90 1.58
C PHE A 86 0.18 5.66 2.07
N TYR A 87 -0.90 4.95 2.38
CA TYR A 87 -2.10 5.57 2.95
C TYR A 87 -1.83 6.26 4.28
N LEU A 88 -1.13 5.57 5.20
CA LEU A 88 -0.80 6.13 6.52
C LEU A 88 0.13 7.35 6.43
N ASN A 89 0.95 7.42 5.38
CA ASN A 89 1.85 8.54 5.11
C ASN A 89 1.22 9.62 4.21
N ASN A 90 -0.09 9.57 3.94
CA ASN A 90 -0.80 10.50 3.06
C ASN A 90 -0.20 10.63 1.65
N ILE A 91 0.37 9.55 1.11
CA ILE A 91 0.93 9.51 -0.24
C ILE A 91 -0.15 9.01 -1.21
N GLU A 92 -0.38 9.76 -2.29
CA GLU A 92 -1.37 9.42 -3.31
C GLU A 92 -0.99 8.16 -4.10
N LEU A 93 -2.00 7.31 -4.36
CA LEU A 93 -1.86 6.04 -5.09
C LEU A 93 -2.64 6.02 -6.41
N GLU A 94 -3.13 7.17 -6.87
CA GLU A 94 -4.04 7.25 -8.02
C GLU A 94 -3.44 6.64 -9.29
N ASN A 95 -4.24 5.83 -10.00
CA ASN A 95 -3.88 5.16 -11.26
C ASN A 95 -2.74 4.11 -11.17
N LEU A 96 -2.33 3.71 -9.97
CA LEU A 96 -1.29 2.68 -9.75
C LEU A 96 -1.87 1.33 -9.30
N LEU A 97 -3.10 1.33 -8.79
CA LEU A 97 -3.79 0.17 -8.26
C LEU A 97 -4.51 -0.61 -9.36
N THR A 98 -4.66 -1.91 -9.13
CA THR A 98 -5.59 -2.76 -9.89
C THR A 98 -7.00 -2.69 -9.26
N GLU A 99 -8.03 -3.08 -10.00
CA GLU A 99 -9.42 -3.11 -9.48
C GLU A 99 -9.56 -3.87 -8.15
N THR A 100 -8.87 -5.00 -8.01
CA THR A 100 -8.88 -5.79 -6.76
C THR A 100 -8.16 -5.08 -5.62
N GLU A 101 -7.09 -4.34 -5.91
CA GLU A 101 -6.36 -3.55 -4.93
C GLU A 101 -7.12 -2.28 -4.53
N GLU A 102 -7.87 -1.67 -5.45
CA GLU A 102 -8.75 -0.54 -5.15
C GLU A 102 -9.90 -0.96 -4.22
N HIS A 103 -10.49 -2.13 -4.47
CA HIS A 103 -11.50 -2.69 -3.57
C HIS A 103 -10.91 -2.93 -2.17
N TYR A 104 -9.75 -3.59 -2.09
CA TYR A 104 -9.03 -3.78 -0.84
C TYR A 104 -8.73 -2.45 -0.12
N PHE A 105 -8.28 -1.43 -0.86
CA PHE A 105 -7.94 -0.13 -0.31
C PHE A 105 -9.17 0.58 0.30
N LYS A 106 -10.33 0.46 -0.34
CA LYS A 106 -11.60 0.99 0.20
C LYS A 106 -12.00 0.29 1.50
N GLU A 107 -11.94 -1.03 1.53
CA GLU A 107 -12.24 -1.82 2.74
C GLU A 107 -11.28 -1.48 3.89
N TYR A 108 -9.98 -1.37 3.60
CA TYR A 108 -8.97 -0.99 4.58
C TYR A 108 -9.24 0.42 5.15
N LYS A 109 -9.56 1.39 4.30
CA LYS A 109 -9.91 2.75 4.73
C LYS A 109 -11.14 2.77 5.63
N TYR A 110 -12.15 1.97 5.30
CA TYR A 110 -13.36 1.84 6.11
C TYR A 110 -13.04 1.23 7.48
N ALA A 111 -12.35 0.09 7.51
CA ALA A 111 -11.98 -0.60 8.75
C ALA A 111 -11.09 0.26 9.65
N LEU A 112 -10.12 0.99 9.09
CA LEU A 112 -9.27 1.88 9.87
C LEU A 112 -10.07 3.07 10.44
N LYS A 113 -10.98 3.64 9.65
CA LYS A 113 -11.86 4.72 10.12
C LYS A 113 -12.76 4.25 11.27
N GLU A 114 -13.35 3.07 11.14
CA GLU A 114 -14.17 2.46 12.20
C GLU A 114 -13.33 2.26 13.47
N TYR A 115 -12.14 1.67 13.36
CA TYR A 115 -11.23 1.47 14.49
C TYR A 115 -10.85 2.79 15.18
N THR A 116 -10.36 3.76 14.39
CA THR A 116 -9.87 5.05 14.90
C THR A 116 -10.97 5.92 15.49
N SER A 117 -12.21 5.81 15.00
CA SER A 117 -13.35 6.59 15.52
C SER A 117 -13.68 6.31 16.99
N ASN A 118 -13.23 5.17 17.54
CA ASN A 118 -13.42 4.83 18.95
C ASN A 118 -12.46 5.56 19.89
N PHE A 119 -11.47 6.28 19.36
CA PHE A 119 -10.42 6.93 20.13
C PHE A 119 -10.37 8.42 19.79
N ASP A 120 -10.27 9.27 20.82
CA ASP A 120 -10.03 10.71 20.66
C ASP A 120 -8.53 11.01 20.60
N ILE A 121 -7.83 10.36 19.67
CA ILE A 121 -6.38 10.47 19.47
C ILE A 121 -6.10 10.58 17.97
N ASP A 122 -5.11 11.39 17.61
CA ASP A 122 -4.60 11.46 16.24
C ASP A 122 -3.61 10.33 15.97
N PHE A 123 -3.89 9.51 14.95
CA PHE A 123 -3.07 8.37 14.52
C PHE A 123 -2.18 8.69 13.30
N TYR A 124 -2.35 9.84 12.67
CA TYR A 124 -1.70 10.17 11.40
C TYR A 124 -0.47 11.07 11.59
N THR A 125 -0.45 11.90 12.62
CA THR A 125 0.69 12.77 12.91
C THR A 125 1.83 11.97 13.53
N GLN A 126 2.92 11.78 12.79
CA GLN A 126 4.12 11.04 13.24
C GLN A 126 5.16 11.93 13.92
N GLU A 127 5.27 13.20 13.51
CA GLU A 127 6.28 14.11 14.04
C GLU A 127 5.74 14.91 15.22
N PRO A 128 6.48 15.00 16.35
CA PRO A 128 6.07 15.85 17.44
C PRO A 128 6.07 17.32 16.97
N PRO A 129 5.05 18.11 17.32
CA PRO A 129 5.02 19.51 16.96
C PRO A 129 6.20 20.23 17.63
N LEU A 130 7.10 20.79 16.80
CA LEU A 130 8.26 21.57 17.28
C LEU A 130 7.81 22.87 17.97
N GLU A 131 6.73 23.47 17.46
CA GLU A 131 6.18 24.72 17.95
C GLU A 131 4.67 24.59 18.13
N TYR A 132 4.18 24.92 19.32
CA TYR A 132 2.76 24.85 19.66
C TYR A 132 1.96 25.99 19.03
N PHE A 133 2.56 27.18 18.97
CA PHE A 133 2.03 28.36 18.29
C PHE A 133 2.90 28.69 17.10
N ILE A 134 2.27 29.05 15.98
CA ILE A 134 2.96 29.41 14.75
C ILE A 134 2.45 30.75 14.22
N GLN A 135 3.34 31.49 13.59
CA GLN A 135 3.02 32.72 12.88
C GLN A 135 2.73 32.38 11.42
N ILE A 136 1.57 32.79 10.94
CA ILE A 136 1.14 32.53 9.56
C ILE A 136 0.80 33.82 8.84
N TYR A 137 1.07 33.84 7.53
CA TYR A 137 0.59 34.83 6.59
C TYR A 137 -0.51 34.20 5.72
N THR A 138 -1.65 34.88 5.56
CA THR A 138 -2.77 34.44 4.72
C THR A 138 -2.64 35.02 3.30
N ASN A 139 -2.52 34.16 2.29
CA ASN A 139 -2.51 34.57 0.88
C ASN A 139 -3.92 34.84 0.35
N ASP A 140 -4.93 34.17 0.93
CA ASP A 140 -6.34 34.32 0.59
C ASP A 140 -7.22 34.30 1.84
N ASP A 141 -8.49 34.66 1.68
CA ASP A 141 -9.47 34.64 2.76
C ASP A 141 -9.84 33.20 3.12
N CYS A 142 -9.45 32.79 4.33
CA CYS A 142 -9.64 31.42 4.82
C CYS A 142 -10.89 31.29 5.72
N GLY A 143 -11.67 32.36 5.89
CA GLY A 143 -12.85 32.37 6.75
C GLY A 143 -12.52 32.39 8.25
N ILE A 144 -13.35 31.75 9.06
CA ILE A 144 -13.24 31.78 10.53
C ILE A 144 -12.67 30.44 11.02
N ILE A 145 -11.58 30.51 11.79
CA ILE A 145 -11.04 29.37 12.54
C ILE A 145 -11.43 29.48 14.01
N ILE A 146 -11.51 28.34 14.68
CA ILE A 146 -11.77 28.25 16.12
C ILE A 146 -10.46 27.86 16.81
N ASP A 147 -9.95 28.72 17.68
CA ASP A 147 -8.77 28.46 18.52
C ASP A 147 -9.17 28.38 20.00
N GLY A 148 -9.62 27.20 20.42
CA GLY A 148 -10.22 27.04 21.75
C GLY A 148 -11.60 27.70 21.79
N ASP A 149 -11.75 28.72 22.62
CA ASP A 149 -13.01 29.48 22.75
C ASP A 149 -13.05 30.72 21.83
N ASP A 150 -11.93 31.06 21.19
CA ASP A 150 -11.81 32.24 20.34
C ASP A 150 -12.13 31.92 18.87
N MET A 151 -12.93 32.79 18.24
CA MET A 151 -13.17 32.76 16.80
C MET A 151 -12.28 33.81 16.12
N ILE A 152 -11.39 33.37 15.23
CA ILE A 152 -10.44 34.22 14.53
C ILE A 152 -10.80 34.24 13.04
N GLU A 153 -11.10 35.43 12.51
CA GLU A 153 -11.38 35.63 11.09
C GLU A 153 -10.08 35.85 10.30
N LEU A 154 -9.67 34.84 9.53
CA LEU A 154 -8.47 34.81 8.71
C LEU A 154 -8.67 35.55 7.37
N LYS A 155 -8.59 36.89 7.43
CA LYS A 155 -8.66 37.73 6.22
C LYS A 155 -7.40 37.63 5.38
N LYS A 156 -7.55 37.82 4.07
CA LYS A 156 -6.46 37.90 3.09
C LYS A 156 -5.40 38.95 3.46
N ASP A 157 -4.14 38.64 3.15
CA ASP A 157 -2.95 39.49 3.28
C ASP A 157 -2.68 39.97 4.72
N LYS A 158 -2.96 39.11 5.70
CA LYS A 158 -2.74 39.40 7.12
C LYS A 158 -1.88 38.34 7.80
N ILE A 159 -1.29 38.74 8.90
CA ILE A 159 -0.47 37.88 9.74
C ILE A 159 -1.26 37.53 11.01
N PHE A 160 -1.27 36.25 11.36
CA PHE A 160 -1.91 35.73 12.55
C PHE A 160 -0.92 34.89 13.37
N TYR A 161 -1.12 34.86 14.68
CA TYR A 161 -0.39 33.99 15.60
C TYR A 161 -1.39 33.08 16.29
N VAL A 162 -1.34 31.79 15.95
CA VAL A 162 -2.40 30.83 16.28
C VAL A 162 -1.80 29.50 16.73
N LYS A 163 -2.57 28.72 17.48
CA LYS A 163 -2.16 27.34 17.77
C LYS A 163 -2.08 26.54 16.48
N ARG A 164 -0.99 25.79 16.31
CA ARG A 164 -0.77 24.94 15.13
C ARG A 164 -1.95 23.98 14.90
N LYS A 165 -2.51 23.41 15.98
CA LYS A 165 -3.66 22.49 15.95
C LYS A 165 -4.88 23.09 15.23
N SER A 166 -5.14 24.38 15.43
CA SER A 166 -6.33 25.07 14.89
C SER A 166 -6.28 25.24 13.38
N ILE A 167 -5.09 25.17 12.77
CA ILE A 167 -4.89 25.39 11.33
C ILE A 167 -4.30 24.18 10.59
N ILE A 168 -4.25 22.98 11.21
CA ILE A 168 -3.70 21.77 10.57
C ILE A 168 -4.32 21.52 9.20
N HIS A 169 -5.64 21.72 9.07
CA HIS A 169 -6.38 21.54 7.83
C HIS A 169 -6.00 22.53 6.71
N LEU A 170 -5.40 23.67 7.04
CA LEU A 170 -4.94 24.69 6.10
C LEU A 170 -3.45 24.54 5.75
N LEU A 171 -2.65 23.85 6.56
CA LEU A 171 -1.19 23.73 6.35
C LEU A 171 -0.81 23.09 5.01
N ASN A 172 -1.65 22.22 4.48
CA ASN A 172 -1.44 21.55 3.19
C ASN A 172 -2.03 22.32 2.00
N THR A 173 -2.53 23.54 2.22
CA THR A 173 -3.12 24.38 1.18
C THR A 173 -2.24 25.58 0.88
N ASP A 174 -2.27 26.09 -0.35
CA ASP A 174 -1.53 27.30 -0.75
C ASP A 174 -2.10 28.61 -0.16
N MET A 175 -3.14 28.51 0.68
CA MET A 175 -3.83 29.67 1.26
C MET A 175 -3.06 30.31 2.41
N ILE A 176 -2.18 29.58 3.09
CA ILE A 176 -1.39 30.10 4.22
C ILE A 176 0.09 29.79 4.07
N LYS A 177 0.93 30.65 4.63
CA LYS A 177 2.39 30.46 4.67
C LYS A 177 2.88 30.63 6.09
N ILE A 178 3.62 29.64 6.60
CA ILE A 178 4.31 29.76 7.89
C ILE A 178 5.49 30.72 7.69
N LEU A 179 5.61 31.70 8.60
CA LEU A 179 6.71 32.69 8.63
C LEU A 179 7.88 32.21 9.47
#